data_AF-A0A5N8WB64-F1
#
_entry.id   AF-A0A5N8WB64-F1
#
_cell.length_a   1.000
_cell.length_b   1.000
_cell.length_c   1.000
_cell.angle_alpha   90.00
_cell.angle_beta   90.00
_cell.angle_gamma   90.00
#
_symmetry.space_group_name_H-M   'P 1'
#
loop_
_entity.id
_entity.type
_entity.pdbx_description
1 polymer ?
#
loop_
_entity_poly.entity_id
_entity_poly.type
_entity_poly.pdbx_seq_one_letter_code
_entity_poly.pdbx_strand_id
1 'polypeptide(L)'
;WIGRAGLEAALRTHDGRPGGSARLLARAEELFGPVTGLPGRLYPRTDRAAVLASFAPEVAACAEADPVAADVLRAAARHIAESTAAVCPASGEPRVALTGGLFRMGDPLLVPLEAELRERLPHARRVASEGDPLHGAVRIAAELADGVPALPHDERMLQVRMTEN
;
A
#
# COMPACT_ATOMS: atom_id res chain seq x y z
N TRP A 1 -3.63 2.83 -4.57
CA TRP A 1 -4.78 1.98 -4.93
C TRP A 1 -6.02 2.35 -4.10
N ILE A 2 -5.95 2.25 -2.76
CA ILE A 2 -7.10 2.49 -1.85
C ILE A 2 -7.80 3.83 -2.10
N GLY A 3 -7.08 4.95 -2.05
CA GLY A 3 -7.71 6.26 -2.23
C GLY A 3 -8.30 6.48 -3.63
N ARG A 4 -7.69 5.91 -4.69
CA ARG A 4 -8.31 5.88 -6.03
C ARG A 4 -9.63 5.12 -6.01
N ALA A 5 -9.67 3.92 -5.45
CA ALA A 5 -10.88 3.12 -5.36
C ALA A 5 -11.98 3.81 -4.53
N GLY A 6 -11.60 4.49 -3.45
CA GLY A 6 -12.51 5.32 -2.65
C GLY A 6 -13.11 6.48 -3.44
N LEU A 7 -12.30 7.20 -4.24
CA LEU A 7 -12.78 8.27 -5.11
C LEU A 7 -13.66 7.74 -6.25
N GLU A 8 -13.36 6.57 -6.80
CA GLU A 8 -14.23 5.91 -7.78
C GLU A 8 -15.60 5.55 -7.17
N ALA A 9 -15.64 5.11 -5.91
CA ALA A 9 -16.89 4.87 -5.19
C ALA A 9 -17.67 6.17 -4.90
N ALA A 10 -16.98 7.26 -4.56
CA ALA A 10 -17.59 8.59 -4.42
C ALA A 10 -18.25 9.04 -5.73
N LEU A 11 -17.52 8.95 -6.85
CA LEU A 11 -18.01 9.32 -8.18
C LEU A 11 -19.19 8.45 -8.63
N ARG A 12 -19.19 7.15 -8.31
CA ARG A 12 -20.35 6.29 -8.56
C ARG A 12 -21.62 6.81 -7.87
N THR A 13 -21.53 7.26 -6.62
CA THR A 13 -22.69 7.86 -5.94
C THR A 13 -23.14 9.15 -6.62
N HIS A 14 -22.19 10.02 -7.00
CA HIS A 14 -22.51 11.24 -7.73
C HIS A 14 -23.24 10.96 -9.06
N ASP A 15 -22.79 9.94 -9.79
CA ASP A 15 -23.38 9.53 -11.06
C ASP A 15 -24.70 8.72 -10.91
N GLY A 16 -25.18 8.48 -9.68
CA GLY A 16 -26.35 7.63 -9.42
C GLY A 16 -26.14 6.15 -9.73
N ARG A 17 -24.89 5.69 -9.79
CA ARG A 17 -24.49 4.31 -10.13
C ARG A 17 -24.42 3.41 -8.89
N PRO A 18 -24.73 2.10 -9.03
CA PRO A 18 -24.62 1.15 -7.93
C PRO A 18 -23.17 0.95 -7.48
N GLY A 19 -23.02 0.57 -6.21
CA GLY A 19 -21.72 0.34 -5.56
C GLY A 19 -20.94 1.62 -5.27
N GLY A 20 -21.63 2.76 -5.11
CA GLY A 20 -21.04 3.99 -4.62
C GLY A 20 -21.20 4.17 -3.11
N SER A 21 -20.48 5.14 -2.55
CA SER A 21 -20.66 5.58 -1.15
C SER A 21 -20.93 7.08 -1.04
N ALA A 22 -22.05 7.42 -0.38
CA ALA A 22 -22.38 8.79 -0.01
C ALA A 22 -21.44 9.37 1.05
N ARG A 23 -20.89 8.54 1.95
CA ARG A 23 -19.92 8.98 2.96
C ARG A 23 -18.59 9.34 2.31
N LEU A 24 -18.11 8.51 1.39
CA LEU A 24 -16.91 8.80 0.61
C LEU A 24 -17.11 9.99 -0.32
N LEU A 25 -18.31 10.17 -0.88
CA LEU A 25 -18.64 11.38 -1.64
C LEU A 25 -18.51 12.64 -0.78
N ALA A 26 -19.12 12.67 0.40
CA ALA A 26 -19.02 13.80 1.32
C ALA A 26 -17.55 14.12 1.67
N ARG A 27 -16.74 13.10 2.02
CA ARG A 27 -15.31 13.30 2.29
C ARG A 27 -14.51 13.77 1.07
N ALA A 28 -14.84 13.28 -0.12
CA ALA A 28 -14.19 13.72 -1.34
C ALA A 28 -14.48 15.20 -1.63
N GLU A 29 -15.72 15.64 -1.40
CA GLU A 29 -16.10 17.04 -1.56
C GLU A 29 -15.45 17.97 -0.53
N GLU A 30 -15.35 17.52 0.72
CA GLU A 30 -14.63 18.24 1.77
C GLU A 30 -13.14 18.45 1.45
N LEU A 31 -12.47 17.43 0.92
CA LEU A 31 -11.02 17.49 0.66
C LEU A 31 -10.65 18.09 -0.70
N PHE A 32 -11.45 17.86 -1.74
CA PHE A 32 -11.10 18.23 -3.12
C PHE A 32 -12.06 19.24 -3.75
N GLY A 33 -13.05 19.71 -3.01
CA GLY A 33 -14.16 20.51 -3.53
C GLY A 33 -15.11 19.66 -4.39
N PRO A 34 -16.03 20.29 -5.14
CA PRO A 34 -17.04 19.58 -5.93
C PRO A 34 -16.43 18.47 -6.78
N VAL A 35 -17.00 17.26 -6.71
CA VAL A 35 -16.49 16.09 -7.45
C VAL A 35 -16.73 16.20 -8.96
N THR A 36 -17.66 17.08 -9.38
CA THR A 36 -17.85 17.42 -10.78
C THR A 36 -16.56 17.97 -11.37
N GLY A 37 -16.06 17.33 -12.43
CA GLY A 37 -14.79 17.70 -13.07
C GLY A 37 -13.54 17.26 -12.31
N LEU A 38 -13.65 16.54 -11.18
CA LEU A 38 -12.51 16.03 -10.42
C LEU A 38 -11.54 15.20 -11.29
N PRO A 39 -11.99 14.28 -12.17
CA PRO A 39 -11.08 13.57 -13.07
C PRO A 39 -10.25 14.49 -13.94
N GLY A 40 -10.86 15.56 -14.48
CA GLY A 40 -10.17 16.56 -15.30
C GLY A 40 -9.11 17.35 -14.53
N ARG A 41 -9.33 17.59 -13.23
CA ARG A 41 -8.34 18.24 -12.35
C ARG A 41 -7.22 17.28 -11.91
N LEU A 42 -7.50 15.99 -11.76
CA LEU A 42 -6.55 15.01 -11.24
C LEU A 42 -5.66 14.39 -12.33
N TYR A 43 -6.20 14.06 -13.50
CA TYR A 43 -5.46 13.30 -14.50
C TYR A 43 -4.20 13.98 -15.05
N PRO A 44 -4.18 15.30 -15.31
CA PRO A 44 -3.01 15.99 -15.86
C PRO A 44 -1.87 16.19 -14.85
N ARG A 45 -2.11 15.93 -13.55
CA ARG A 45 -1.15 16.23 -12.50
C ARG A 45 0.03 15.27 -12.51
N THR A 46 1.22 15.81 -12.33
CA THR A 46 2.45 15.02 -12.17
C THR A 46 2.50 14.32 -10.81
N ASP A 47 1.89 14.90 -9.77
CA ASP A 47 1.79 14.33 -8.42
C ASP A 47 0.50 13.51 -8.20
N ARG A 48 -0.21 13.14 -9.27
CA ARG A 48 -1.50 12.45 -9.23
C ARG A 48 -1.52 11.25 -8.29
N ALA A 49 -0.46 10.46 -8.26
CA ALA A 49 -0.35 9.29 -7.38
C ALA A 49 -0.44 9.69 -5.90
N ALA A 50 0.23 10.77 -5.49
CA ALA A 50 0.22 11.28 -4.13
C ALA A 50 -1.17 11.83 -3.76
N VAL A 51 -1.79 12.59 -4.66
CA VAL A 51 -3.15 13.13 -4.46
C VAL A 51 -4.20 12.03 -4.34
N LEU A 52 -4.12 11.00 -5.18
CA LEU A 52 -5.02 9.84 -5.05
C LEU A 52 -4.75 9.07 -3.75
N ALA A 53 -3.48 8.97 -3.32
CA ALA A 53 -3.12 8.27 -2.10
C ALA A 53 -3.57 9.03 -0.83
N SER A 54 -3.62 10.36 -0.87
CA SER A 54 -4.03 11.18 0.28
C SER A 54 -5.48 10.98 0.69
N PHE A 55 -6.32 10.37 -0.17
CA PHE A 55 -7.69 10.00 0.19
C PHE A 55 -7.81 8.67 0.93
N ALA A 56 -6.76 7.86 0.99
CA ALA A 56 -6.82 6.55 1.63
C ALA A 56 -7.16 6.58 3.15
N PRO A 57 -6.69 7.57 3.95
CA PRO A 57 -7.12 7.71 5.34
C PRO A 57 -8.63 7.93 5.51
N GLU A 58 -9.28 8.66 4.60
CA GLU A 58 -10.75 8.85 4.64
C GLU A 58 -11.50 7.55 4.37
N VAL A 59 -10.97 6.70 3.47
CA VAL A 59 -11.52 5.36 3.26
C VAL A 59 -11.42 4.54 4.54
N ALA A 60 -10.28 4.58 5.23
CA ALA A 60 -10.10 3.91 6.52
C ALA A 60 -11.07 4.42 7.59
N ALA A 61 -11.21 5.75 7.72
CA ALA A 61 -12.10 6.37 8.69
C ALA A 61 -13.59 6.06 8.45
N CYS A 62 -14.00 5.83 7.20
CA CYS A 62 -15.38 5.48 6.87
C CYS A 62 -15.71 3.99 7.06
N ALA A 63 -14.72 3.10 7.06
CA ALA A 63 -14.93 1.65 6.93
C ALA A 63 -15.82 1.01 8.00
N GLU A 64 -15.83 1.53 9.23
CA GLU A 64 -16.69 0.99 10.29
C GLU A 64 -18.19 1.18 9.97
N ALA A 65 -18.55 2.30 9.34
CA ALA A 65 -19.93 2.69 9.08
C ALA A 65 -20.31 2.61 7.59
N ASP A 66 -19.39 2.18 6.72
CA ASP A 66 -19.55 2.17 5.28
C ASP A 66 -19.05 0.84 4.68
N PRO A 67 -19.97 -0.04 4.24
CA PRO A 67 -19.59 -1.34 3.68
C PRO A 67 -18.74 -1.20 2.41
N VAL A 68 -18.93 -0.15 1.60
CA VAL A 68 -18.13 0.05 0.38
C VAL A 68 -16.69 0.41 0.74
N ALA A 69 -16.50 1.27 1.74
CA ALA A 69 -15.17 1.60 2.24
C ALA A 69 -14.48 0.37 2.87
N ALA A 70 -15.22 -0.42 3.66
CA ALA A 70 -14.72 -1.67 4.22
C ALA A 70 -14.32 -2.69 3.13
N ASP A 71 -15.12 -2.81 2.06
CA ASP A 71 -14.83 -3.69 0.92
C ASP A 71 -13.55 -3.27 0.20
N VAL A 72 -13.31 -1.96 0.03
CA VAL A 72 -12.06 -1.44 -0.53
C VAL A 72 -10.87 -1.86 0.31
N LEU A 73 -10.93 -1.74 1.64
CA LEU A 73 -9.82 -2.16 2.52
C LEU A 73 -9.61 -3.67 2.51
N ARG A 74 -10.69 -4.47 2.50
CA ARG A 74 -10.61 -5.93 2.37
C ARG A 74 -9.97 -6.35 1.03
N ALA A 75 -10.32 -5.69 -0.07
CA ALA A 75 -9.68 -5.93 -1.36
C ALA A 75 -8.20 -5.51 -1.36
N ALA A 76 -7.84 -4.39 -0.72
CA ALA A 76 -6.45 -3.98 -0.57
C ALA A 76 -5.62 -4.99 0.26
N ALA A 77 -6.17 -5.46 1.38
CA ALA A 77 -5.56 -6.51 2.20
C ALA A 77 -5.30 -7.78 1.38
N ARG A 78 -6.29 -8.23 0.61
CA ARG A 78 -6.13 -9.37 -0.29
C ARG A 78 -5.02 -9.16 -1.31
N HIS A 79 -4.97 -8.01 -1.98
CA HIS A 79 -3.92 -7.72 -2.97
C HIS A 79 -2.51 -7.73 -2.36
N ILE A 80 -2.35 -7.21 -1.14
CA ILE A 80 -1.08 -7.27 -0.40
C ILE A 80 -0.71 -8.73 -0.10
N ALA A 81 -1.66 -9.54 0.40
CA ALA A 81 -1.40 -10.94 0.74
C ALA A 81 -1.11 -11.79 -0.51
N GLU A 82 -1.82 -11.57 -1.62
CA GLU A 82 -1.55 -12.21 -2.93
C GLU A 82 -0.14 -11.89 -3.42
N SER A 83 0.27 -10.61 -3.36
CA SER A 83 1.62 -10.18 -3.75
C SER A 83 2.69 -10.79 -2.85
N THR A 84 2.40 -10.88 -1.54
CA THR A 84 3.31 -11.51 -0.57
C THR A 84 3.45 -13.00 -0.85
N ALA A 85 2.33 -13.70 -1.13
CA ALA A 85 2.35 -15.13 -1.41
C ALA A 85 3.08 -15.47 -2.71
N ALA A 86 2.98 -14.60 -3.72
CA ALA A 86 3.68 -14.78 -4.99
C ALA A 86 5.22 -14.80 -4.85
N VAL A 87 5.77 -14.17 -3.81
CA VAL A 87 7.23 -14.08 -3.58
C VAL A 87 7.70 -14.86 -2.35
N CYS A 88 6.78 -15.40 -1.55
CA CYS A 88 7.12 -16.13 -0.34
C CYS A 88 7.67 -17.52 -0.68
N PRO A 89 8.82 -17.93 -0.13
CA PRO A 89 9.32 -19.29 -0.28
C PRO A 89 8.30 -20.35 0.15
N ALA A 90 8.21 -21.44 -0.62
CA ALA A 90 7.29 -22.54 -0.34
C ALA A 90 7.71 -23.41 0.85
N SER A 91 8.96 -23.30 1.31
CA SER A 91 9.53 -24.06 2.42
C SER A 91 10.43 -23.19 3.31
N GLY A 92 10.78 -23.72 4.48
CA GLY A 92 11.55 -23.01 5.50
C GLY A 92 10.67 -22.19 6.44
N GLU A 93 11.27 -21.18 7.08
CA GLU A 93 10.60 -20.28 8.03
C GLU A 93 10.59 -18.84 7.49
N PRO A 94 9.84 -18.55 6.40
CA PRO A 94 9.83 -17.23 5.81
C PRO A 94 9.28 -16.19 6.78
N ARG A 95 9.95 -15.03 6.86
CA ARG A 95 9.56 -13.90 7.72
C ARG A 95 8.91 -12.81 6.88
N VAL A 96 7.73 -12.35 7.29
CA VAL A 96 6.99 -11.26 6.64
C VAL A 96 6.95 -10.06 7.58
N ALA A 97 7.54 -8.95 7.15
CA ALA A 97 7.43 -7.66 7.83
C ALA A 97 6.58 -6.70 6.99
N LEU A 98 5.66 -6.00 7.64
CA LEU A 98 4.86 -4.95 7.01
C LEU A 98 5.56 -3.60 7.21
N THR A 99 5.89 -2.89 6.14
CA THR A 99 6.64 -1.63 6.20
C THR A 99 5.91 -0.50 5.45
N GLY A 100 6.08 0.73 5.94
CA GLY A 100 5.51 1.93 5.32
C GLY A 100 4.26 2.48 6.00
N GLY A 101 3.94 3.74 5.69
CA GLY A 101 2.90 4.51 6.39
C GLY A 101 1.48 3.99 6.23
N LEU A 102 1.23 3.15 5.23
CA LEU A 102 -0.08 2.54 4.99
C LEU A 102 -0.59 1.74 6.21
N PHE A 103 0.31 1.03 6.87
CA PHE A 103 -0.03 0.16 8.01
C PHE A 103 -0.35 0.94 9.30
N ARG A 104 -0.18 2.27 9.28
CA ARG A 104 -0.65 3.16 10.36
C ARG A 104 -2.16 3.39 10.34
N MET A 105 -2.88 2.92 9.32
CA MET A 105 -4.35 2.97 9.28
C MET A 105 -5.01 2.13 10.39
N GLY A 106 -4.27 1.22 11.02
CA GLY A 106 -4.77 0.40 12.13
C GLY A 106 -5.70 -0.71 11.67
N ASP A 107 -6.57 -1.12 12.58
CA ASP A 107 -7.44 -2.29 12.46
C ASP A 107 -8.25 -2.37 11.14
N PRO A 108 -8.79 -1.27 10.57
CA PRO A 108 -9.51 -1.32 9.30
C PRO A 108 -8.74 -1.99 8.15
N LEU A 109 -7.41 -1.92 8.16
CA LEU A 109 -6.55 -2.62 7.20
C LEU A 109 -5.83 -3.83 7.81
N LEU A 110 -5.35 -3.71 9.06
CA LEU A 110 -4.51 -4.73 9.67
C LEU A 110 -5.26 -6.03 9.96
N VAL A 111 -6.51 -5.94 10.42
CA VAL A 111 -7.33 -7.13 10.70
C VAL A 111 -7.60 -7.97 9.44
N PRO A 112 -8.14 -7.40 8.33
CA PRO A 112 -8.36 -8.20 7.12
C PRO A 112 -7.04 -8.67 6.48
N LEU A 113 -5.96 -7.89 6.59
CA LEU A 113 -4.65 -8.32 6.08
C LEU A 113 -4.09 -9.51 6.87
N GLU A 114 -4.23 -9.51 8.19
CA GLU A 114 -3.78 -10.65 9.00
C GLU A 114 -4.58 -11.91 8.69
N ALA A 115 -5.90 -11.79 8.45
CA ALA A 115 -6.72 -12.91 8.02
C ALA A 115 -6.24 -13.50 6.68
N GLU A 116 -6.06 -12.65 5.66
CA GLU A 116 -5.58 -13.07 4.33
C GLU A 116 -4.17 -13.69 4.37
N LEU A 117 -3.26 -13.12 5.17
CA LEU A 117 -1.91 -13.67 5.34
C LEU A 117 -1.94 -15.03 6.04
N ARG A 118 -2.78 -15.20 7.07
CA ARG A 118 -2.91 -16.48 7.78
C ARG A 118 -3.49 -17.57 6.88
N GLU A 119 -4.46 -17.22 6.05
CA GLU A 119 -5.07 -18.14 5.10
C GLU A 119 -4.09 -18.58 4.01
N ARG A 120 -3.34 -17.64 3.44
CA ARG A 120 -2.49 -17.89 2.26
C ARG A 120 -1.09 -18.37 2.60
N LEU A 121 -0.56 -17.93 3.74
CA LEU A 121 0.81 -18.16 4.18
C LEU A 121 0.84 -18.65 5.64
N PRO A 122 0.16 -19.76 5.96
CA PRO A 122 0.10 -20.27 7.33
C PRO A 122 1.48 -20.66 7.89
N HIS A 123 2.46 -20.92 7.02
CA HIS A 123 3.84 -21.24 7.38
C HIS A 123 4.75 -20.02 7.55
N ALA A 124 4.32 -18.83 7.11
CA ALA A 124 5.13 -17.62 7.22
C ALA A 124 4.94 -16.94 8.57
N ARG A 125 6.05 -16.51 9.18
CA ARG A 125 6.03 -15.80 10.45
C ARG A 125 5.94 -14.30 10.22
N ARG A 126 4.87 -13.67 10.73
CA ARG A 126 4.83 -12.21 10.85
C ARG A 126 5.84 -11.72 11.87
N VAL A 127 6.65 -10.74 11.49
CA VAL A 127 7.62 -10.09 12.37
C VAL A 127 7.51 -8.58 12.29
N ALA A 128 7.95 -7.89 13.33
CA ALA A 128 8.17 -6.45 13.26
C ALA A 128 9.32 -6.15 12.29
N SER A 129 9.24 -5.02 11.59
CA SER A 129 10.39 -4.49 10.86
C SER A 129 11.48 -4.08 11.84
N GLU A 130 12.73 -4.43 11.56
CA GLU A 130 13.88 -4.10 12.42
C GLU A 130 14.16 -2.59 12.48
N GLY A 131 13.71 -1.84 11.48
CA GLY A 131 13.78 -0.39 11.43
C GLY A 131 12.95 0.16 10.29
N ASP A 132 13.08 1.46 10.05
CA ASP A 132 12.49 2.13 8.90
C ASP A 132 13.38 2.00 7.64
N PRO A 133 12.88 2.41 6.46
CA PRO A 133 13.69 2.36 5.24
C PRO A 133 14.97 3.21 5.28
N LEU A 134 15.01 4.29 6.05
CA LEU A 134 16.20 5.13 6.19
C LEU A 134 17.28 4.41 6.99
N HIS A 135 16.91 3.74 8.08
CA HIS A 135 17.79 2.88 8.85
C HIS A 135 18.40 1.78 7.97
N GLY A 136 17.59 1.12 7.14
CA GLY A 136 18.05 0.14 6.18
C GLY A 136 19.05 0.72 5.16
N ALA A 137 18.76 1.91 4.61
CA ALA A 137 19.64 2.57 3.64
C ALA A 137 21.00 2.93 4.25
N VAL A 138 21.04 3.46 5.47
CA VAL A 138 22.28 3.79 6.19
C VAL A 138 23.10 2.53 6.47
N ARG A 139 22.45 1.45 6.92
CA ARG A 139 23.14 0.18 7.19
C ARG A 139 23.78 -0.39 5.92
N ILE A 140 23.06 -0.40 4.81
CA ILE A 140 23.58 -0.85 3.51
C ILE A 140 24.79 0.01 3.10
N ALA A 141 24.71 1.34 3.24
CA ALA A 141 25.82 2.23 2.88
C ALA A 141 27.07 2.00 3.74
N ALA A 142 26.91 1.77 5.04
CA ALA A 142 28.02 1.47 5.94
C ALA A 142 28.66 0.12 5.64
N GLU A 143 27.86 -0.94 5.47
CA GLU A 143 28.34 -2.29 5.12
C GLU A 143 29.12 -2.28 3.78
N LEU A 144 28.67 -1.50 2.80
CA LEU A 144 29.38 -1.31 1.53
C LEU A 144 30.70 -0.55 1.69
N ALA A 145 30.75 0.45 2.57
CA ALA A 145 31.99 1.19 2.85
C ALA A 145 33.04 0.33 3.56
N ASP A 146 32.59 -0.61 4.40
CA ASP A 146 33.44 -1.52 5.18
C ASP A 146 33.82 -2.81 4.42
N GLY A 147 33.37 -2.98 3.17
CA GLY A 147 33.70 -4.13 2.32
C GLY A 147 33.06 -5.45 2.77
N VAL A 148 31.97 -5.40 3.54
CA VAL A 148 31.16 -6.57 3.92
C VAL A 148 30.49 -7.14 2.65
N PRO A 149 30.36 -8.48 2.48
CA PRO A 149 29.86 -9.08 1.25
C PRO A 149 28.55 -8.44 0.76
N ALA A 150 28.52 -8.19 -0.54
CA ALA A 150 27.46 -7.47 -1.22
C ALA A 150 26.08 -8.09 -0.98
N LEU A 151 25.04 -7.26 -1.10
CA LEU A 151 23.66 -7.70 -1.24
C LEU A 151 23.58 -8.91 -2.21
N PRO A 152 22.66 -9.86 -1.98
CA PRO A 152 22.54 -11.07 -2.79
C PRO A 152 22.64 -10.73 -4.28
N HIS A 153 23.62 -11.30 -4.97
CA HIS A 153 23.89 -11.02 -6.36
C HIS A 153 23.01 -11.91 -7.26
N ASP A 154 22.39 -11.32 -8.27
CA ASP A 154 21.62 -12.00 -9.33
C ASP A 154 22.14 -11.44 -10.66
N GLU A 155 22.46 -12.32 -11.60
CA GLU A 155 23.04 -11.97 -12.90
C GLU A 155 22.15 -11.01 -13.72
N ARG A 156 20.85 -10.92 -13.41
CA ARG A 156 19.89 -10.03 -14.07
C ARG A 156 19.85 -8.63 -13.46
N MET A 157 20.53 -8.39 -12.34
CA MET A 157 20.60 -7.06 -11.74
C MET A 157 21.56 -6.14 -12.49
N LEU A 158 21.16 -4.87 -12.63
CA LEU A 158 22.00 -3.82 -13.18
C LEU A 158 23.25 -3.62 -12.29
N GLN A 159 24.44 -3.77 -12.87
CA GLN A 159 25.71 -3.53 -12.18
C GLN A 159 26.32 -2.20 -12.63
N VAL A 160 26.62 -1.34 -11.67
CA VAL A 160 27.42 -0.13 -11.92
C VAL A 160 28.85 -0.44 -11.51
N ARG A 161 29.76 -0.52 -12.50
CA ARG A 161 31.20 -0.68 -12.24
C ARG A 161 31.78 0.68 -11.92
N MET A 162 32.32 0.85 -10.72
CA MET A 162 33.17 1.99 -10.40
C MET A 162 34.53 1.73 -11.06
N THR A 163 34.91 2.53 -12.05
CA THR A 163 36.28 2.55 -12.56
C THR A 163 37.14 3.31 -11.57
N GLU A 164 38.15 2.64 -11.00
CA GLU A 164 39.21 3.31 -10.26
C GLU A 164 39.96 4.27 -11.18
N ASN A 165 40.31 5.44 -10.65
CA ASN A 165 40.96 6.55 -11.36
C ASN A 165 42.47 6.50 -11.16
#